data_AF-A0A2U1M8K9-F1
#
_entry.id   AF-A0A2U1M8K9-F1
#
_cell.length_a   1.000
_cell.length_b   1.000
_cell.length_c   1.000
_cell.angle_alpha   90.00
_cell.angle_beta   90.00
_cell.angle_gamma   90.00
#
_symmetry.space_group_name_H-M   'P 1'
#
loop_
_entity.id
_entity.type
_entity.pdbx_description
1 polymer ?
#
loop_
_entity_poly.entity_id
_entity_poly.type
_entity_poly.pdbx_seq_one_letter_code
_entity_poly.pdbx_strand_id
1 'polypeptide(L)'
;MPGPGPHMMYALGTGQALMSISNGRFSPHHCIIYALNAFFGPDIGSFAEWLTSTVGLGHVFGSSVETFVHDPLFYVLILGLPLSLLYARVSRFFVNKGYLDSITGVGLTVKQCFLLISAGSLSHFFLDHLFEENGHSTMYTWILSTGWWEGRAPVNPDAVVVIGFLCTCLIIGFIHINRY
;
A
#
# COMPACT_ATOMS: atom_id res chain seq x y z
N MET A 1 8.90 7.81 -5.91
CA MET A 1 9.53 8.18 -7.21
C MET A 1 10.29 7.08 -8.00
N PRO A 2 10.27 5.75 -7.71
CA PRO A 2 11.07 4.76 -8.45
C PRO A 2 10.36 4.29 -9.74
N GLY A 3 10.78 3.15 -10.31
CA GLY A 3 10.03 2.53 -11.40
C GLY A 3 8.61 2.14 -10.97
N PRO A 4 7.53 2.62 -11.62
CA PRO A 4 6.17 2.09 -11.41
C PRO A 4 6.04 0.56 -11.61
N GLY A 5 6.97 -0.05 -12.34
CA GLY A 5 7.07 -1.50 -12.56
C GLY A 5 7.23 -2.31 -11.26
N PRO A 6 8.35 -2.16 -10.50
CA PRO A 6 8.55 -2.77 -9.18
C PRO A 6 7.33 -2.75 -8.25
N HIS A 7 6.68 -1.59 -8.09
CA HIS A 7 5.44 -1.44 -7.32
C HIS A 7 4.32 -2.35 -7.80
N MET A 8 4.02 -2.30 -9.09
CA MET A 8 2.98 -3.12 -9.70
C MET A 8 3.30 -4.62 -9.60
N MET A 9 4.57 -5.02 -9.83
CA MET A 9 5.00 -6.42 -9.75
C MET A 9 4.90 -6.97 -8.33
N TYR A 10 5.38 -6.24 -7.32
CA TYR A 10 5.27 -6.65 -5.92
C TYR A 10 3.80 -6.78 -5.49
N ALA A 11 2.97 -5.78 -5.80
CA ALA A 11 1.59 -5.75 -5.34
C ALA A 11 0.70 -6.77 -6.07
N LEU A 12 0.87 -6.96 -7.39
CA LEU A 12 0.16 -8.01 -8.12
C LEU A 12 0.63 -9.41 -7.72
N GLY A 13 1.93 -9.62 -7.51
CA GLY A 13 2.49 -10.90 -7.04
C GLY A 13 1.98 -11.28 -5.65
N THR A 14 2.02 -10.32 -4.72
CA THR A 14 1.46 -10.47 -3.37
C THR A 14 -0.05 -10.70 -3.42
N GLY A 15 -0.77 -9.93 -4.24
CA GLY A 15 -2.20 -10.11 -4.47
C GLY A 15 -2.56 -11.48 -5.03
N GLN A 16 -1.79 -12.01 -5.99
CA GLN A 16 -1.95 -13.37 -6.52
C GLN A 16 -1.75 -14.45 -5.44
N ALA A 17 -0.73 -14.30 -4.60
CA ALA A 17 -0.50 -15.20 -3.46
C ALA A 17 -1.67 -15.16 -2.46
N LEU A 18 -2.16 -13.96 -2.13
CA LEU A 18 -3.33 -13.78 -1.26
C LEU A 18 -4.62 -14.36 -1.86
N MET A 19 -4.86 -14.21 -3.17
CA MET A 19 -6.00 -14.84 -3.84
C MET A 19 -5.94 -16.37 -3.72
N SER A 20 -4.75 -16.97 -3.92
CA SER A 20 -4.54 -18.42 -3.78
C SER A 20 -4.74 -18.91 -2.34
N ILE A 21 -4.03 -18.33 -1.38
CA ILE A 21 -4.05 -18.77 0.03
C ILE A 21 -5.42 -18.57 0.69
N SER A 22 -6.17 -17.54 0.27
CA SER A 22 -7.49 -17.26 0.82
C SER A 22 -8.64 -18.02 0.15
N ASN A 23 -8.36 -18.95 -0.77
CA ASN A 23 -9.35 -19.62 -1.62
C ASN A 23 -10.31 -18.61 -2.30
N GLY A 24 -9.75 -17.52 -2.82
CA GLY A 24 -10.48 -16.45 -3.50
C GLY A 24 -11.31 -15.51 -2.61
N ARG A 25 -11.31 -15.69 -1.26
CA ARG A 25 -11.94 -14.72 -0.33
C ARG A 25 -11.32 -13.33 -0.50
N PHE A 26 -10.00 -13.26 -0.67
CA PHE A 26 -9.33 -12.15 -1.35
C PHE A 26 -9.50 -12.40 -2.85
N SER A 27 -10.19 -11.49 -3.53
CA SER A 27 -10.58 -11.61 -4.95
C SER A 27 -9.79 -10.66 -5.85
N PRO A 28 -9.92 -10.73 -7.19
CA PRO A 28 -9.25 -9.81 -8.11
C PRO A 28 -9.50 -8.32 -7.81
N HIS A 29 -10.62 -7.95 -7.17
CA HIS A 29 -10.95 -6.55 -6.88
C HIS A 29 -10.14 -6.04 -5.70
N HIS A 30 -9.91 -6.92 -4.73
CA HIS A 30 -9.03 -6.66 -3.61
C HIS A 30 -7.60 -6.46 -4.14
N CYS A 31 -7.15 -7.33 -5.04
CA CYS A 31 -5.86 -7.23 -5.72
C CYS A 31 -5.72 -5.92 -6.51
N ILE A 32 -6.70 -5.55 -7.34
CA ILE A 32 -6.68 -4.32 -8.14
C ILE A 32 -6.59 -3.08 -7.25
N ILE A 33 -7.43 -2.96 -6.21
CA ILE A 33 -7.41 -1.78 -5.33
C ILE A 33 -6.11 -1.74 -4.51
N TYR A 34 -5.64 -2.87 -4.00
CA TYR A 34 -4.34 -2.96 -3.34
C TYR A 34 -3.19 -2.50 -4.27
N ALA A 35 -3.13 -3.04 -5.48
CA ALA A 35 -2.09 -2.71 -6.46
C ALA A 35 -2.15 -1.26 -6.95
N LEU A 36 -3.34 -0.69 -7.15
CA LEU A 36 -3.49 0.74 -7.50
C LEU A 36 -2.95 1.66 -6.40
N ASN A 37 -3.14 1.33 -5.12
CA ASN A 37 -2.64 2.14 -4.01
C ASN A 37 -1.16 1.87 -3.71
N ALA A 38 -0.64 0.68 -4.05
CA ALA A 38 0.80 0.42 -4.06
C ALA A 38 1.51 1.09 -5.25
N PHE A 39 0.82 1.31 -6.37
CA PHE A 39 1.37 1.91 -7.58
C PHE A 39 1.32 3.45 -7.57
N PHE A 40 0.12 4.02 -7.39
CA PHE A 40 -0.07 5.46 -7.39
C PHE A 40 0.23 6.07 -6.01
N GLY A 41 -0.13 5.39 -4.92
CA GLY A 41 0.19 5.79 -3.55
C GLY A 41 0.19 7.31 -3.30
N PRO A 42 1.20 7.86 -2.58
CA PRO A 42 1.45 9.30 -2.46
C PRO A 42 1.85 9.98 -3.78
N ASP A 43 2.48 9.24 -4.70
CA ASP A 43 2.84 9.65 -6.08
C ASP A 43 1.63 10.07 -6.95
N ILE A 44 0.38 9.97 -6.45
CA ILE A 44 -0.80 10.50 -7.13
C ILE A 44 -0.70 12.02 -7.38
N GLY A 45 0.06 12.74 -6.55
CA GLY A 45 0.38 14.16 -6.75
C GLY A 45 1.24 14.40 -7.99
N SER A 46 2.40 13.74 -8.08
CA SER A 46 3.31 13.84 -9.24
C SER A 46 2.68 13.28 -10.52
N PHE A 47 1.87 12.22 -10.44
CA PHE A 47 1.08 11.74 -11.58
C PHE A 47 0.03 12.75 -12.05
N ALA A 48 -0.68 13.40 -11.11
CA ALA A 48 -1.65 14.44 -11.45
C ALA A 48 -0.96 15.67 -12.05
N GLU A 49 0.20 16.07 -11.54
CA GLU A 49 1.02 17.14 -12.09
C GLU A 49 1.51 16.81 -13.50
N TRP A 50 2.03 15.60 -13.74
CA TRP A 50 2.37 15.13 -15.10
C TRP A 50 1.17 15.19 -16.04
N LEU A 51 0.01 14.65 -15.64
CA LEU A 51 -1.20 14.65 -16.46
C LEU A 51 -1.66 16.08 -16.78
N THR A 52 -1.68 16.97 -15.79
CA THR A 52 -2.13 18.36 -15.93
C THR A 52 -1.08 19.32 -16.49
N SER A 53 0.20 18.92 -16.57
CA SER A 53 1.25 19.65 -17.31
C SER A 53 0.90 19.75 -18.80
N THR A 54 0.25 18.72 -19.36
CA THR A 54 -0.26 18.73 -20.74
C THR A 54 -1.43 19.70 -20.97
N VAL A 55 -2.03 20.21 -19.88
CA VAL A 55 -3.21 21.11 -19.89
C VAL A 55 -2.90 22.47 -19.22
N GLY A 56 -1.67 22.69 -18.75
CA GLY A 56 -1.22 23.97 -18.17
C GLY A 56 -1.70 24.26 -16.74
N LEU A 57 -2.18 23.27 -15.98
CA LEU A 57 -2.76 23.48 -14.64
C LEU A 57 -1.94 22.88 -13.47
N GLY A 58 -0.90 22.08 -13.73
CA GLY A 58 -0.29 21.22 -12.70
C GLY A 58 0.45 21.92 -11.56
N HIS A 59 1.06 23.06 -11.84
CA HIS A 59 2.07 23.67 -10.95
C HIS A 59 1.53 24.19 -9.59
N VAL A 60 0.20 24.29 -9.43
CA VAL A 60 -0.44 24.88 -8.23
C VAL A 60 -1.06 23.82 -7.30
N PHE A 61 -1.47 22.66 -7.82
CA PHE A 61 -2.18 21.63 -7.04
C PHE A 61 -1.33 20.40 -6.68
N GLY A 62 -0.26 20.08 -7.42
CA GLY A 62 0.60 18.92 -7.14
C GLY A 62 1.44 19.10 -5.87
N SER A 63 2.52 19.86 -5.98
CA SER A 63 3.57 20.05 -4.96
C SER A 63 3.10 20.29 -3.51
N SER A 64 2.05 21.09 -3.31
CA SER A 64 1.60 21.47 -1.95
C SER A 64 0.82 20.36 -1.24
N VAL A 65 0.12 19.49 -1.99
CA VAL A 65 -0.60 18.33 -1.42
C VAL A 65 0.36 17.16 -1.26
N GLU A 66 1.27 16.98 -2.22
CA GLU A 66 2.30 15.94 -2.28
C GLU A 66 3.07 15.80 -0.96
N THR A 67 3.49 16.93 -0.37
CA THR A 67 4.24 16.97 0.90
C THR A 67 3.44 16.35 2.07
N PHE A 68 2.11 16.50 2.11
CA PHE A 68 1.29 15.92 3.18
C PHE A 68 0.92 14.47 2.90
N VAL A 69 0.75 14.08 1.64
CA VAL A 69 0.39 12.68 1.32
C VAL A 69 1.61 11.76 1.32
N HIS A 70 2.83 12.27 1.21
CA HIS A 70 4.07 11.49 1.37
C HIS A 70 4.42 11.11 2.83
N ASP A 71 3.63 11.51 3.83
CA ASP A 71 3.71 10.90 5.16
C ASP A 71 2.80 9.64 5.23
N PRO A 72 3.31 8.47 5.69
CA PRO A 72 2.55 7.22 5.69
C PRO A 72 1.25 7.23 6.49
N LEU A 73 1.15 8.04 7.55
CA LEU A 73 -0.06 8.17 8.35
C LEU A 73 -1.01 9.19 7.71
N PHE A 74 -0.49 10.34 7.27
CA PHE A 74 -1.30 11.37 6.63
C PHE A 74 -1.87 10.92 5.29
N TYR A 75 -1.19 10.06 4.52
CA TYR A 75 -1.79 9.41 3.34
C TYR A 75 -3.13 8.74 3.69
N VAL A 76 -3.10 7.88 4.72
CA VAL A 76 -4.24 7.08 5.16
C VAL A 76 -5.34 7.97 5.76
N LEU A 77 -4.97 9.06 6.44
CA LEU A 77 -5.95 9.99 7.03
C LEU A 77 -6.58 10.94 6.00
N ILE A 78 -5.80 11.47 5.05
CA ILE A 78 -6.24 12.46 4.05
C ILE A 78 -6.95 11.77 2.89
N LEU A 79 -6.31 10.76 2.28
CA LEU A 79 -6.81 10.10 1.07
C LEU A 79 -7.54 8.78 1.35
N GLY A 80 -7.24 8.10 2.47
CA GLY A 80 -7.85 6.82 2.81
C GLY A 80 -9.38 6.85 2.84
N LEU A 81 -10.01 7.80 3.55
CA LEU A 81 -11.47 7.87 3.61
C LEU A 81 -12.12 8.29 2.26
N PRO A 82 -11.68 9.37 1.56
CA PRO A 82 -12.21 9.72 0.24
C PRO A 82 -12.09 8.59 -0.80
N LEU A 83 -10.90 7.98 -0.92
CA LEU A 83 -10.67 6.88 -1.85
C LEU A 83 -11.49 5.64 -1.45
N SER A 84 -11.71 5.37 -0.16
CA SER A 84 -12.56 4.25 0.29
C SER A 84 -14.00 4.39 -0.17
N LEU A 85 -14.55 5.61 -0.10
CA LEU A 85 -15.91 5.91 -0.57
C LEU A 85 -16.01 5.79 -2.09
N LEU A 86 -14.97 6.24 -2.82
CA LEU A 86 -14.89 6.09 -4.27
C LEU A 86 -14.80 4.62 -4.69
N TYR A 87 -13.83 3.86 -4.18
CA TYR A 87 -13.60 2.48 -4.55
C TYR A 87 -14.74 1.54 -4.14
N ALA A 88 -15.42 1.79 -3.01
CA ALA A 88 -16.61 1.01 -2.64
C ALA A 88 -17.77 1.21 -3.64
N ARG A 89 -17.96 2.44 -4.15
CA ARG A 89 -18.94 2.75 -5.21
C ARG A 89 -18.53 2.12 -6.54
N VAL A 90 -17.27 2.26 -6.94
CA VAL A 90 -16.72 1.71 -8.19
C VAL A 90 -16.80 0.18 -8.19
N SER A 91 -16.29 -0.49 -7.16
CA SER A 91 -16.37 -1.95 -7.02
C SER A 91 -17.81 -2.45 -7.15
N ARG A 92 -18.76 -1.83 -6.43
CA ARG A 92 -20.18 -2.18 -6.55
C ARG A 92 -20.74 -1.99 -7.97
N PHE A 93 -20.39 -0.90 -8.64
CA PHE A 93 -20.83 -0.65 -10.01
C PHE A 93 -20.32 -1.73 -10.99
N PHE A 94 -19.02 -2.05 -10.94
CA PHE A 94 -18.42 -3.05 -11.83
C PHE A 94 -18.90 -4.49 -11.53
N VAL A 95 -19.09 -4.84 -10.26
CA VAL A 95 -19.74 -6.11 -9.85
C VAL A 95 -21.16 -6.21 -10.42
N ASN A 96 -21.98 -5.19 -10.21
CA ASN A 96 -23.36 -5.16 -10.70
C ASN A 96 -23.48 -5.20 -12.23
N LYS A 97 -22.38 -4.91 -12.95
CA LYS A 97 -22.29 -5.00 -14.42
C LYS A 97 -21.67 -6.32 -14.92
N GLY A 98 -21.23 -7.21 -14.04
CA GLY A 98 -20.58 -8.48 -14.40
C GLY A 98 -19.17 -8.32 -14.95
N TYR A 99 -18.55 -7.14 -14.80
CA TYR A 99 -17.17 -6.89 -15.25
C TYR A 99 -16.10 -7.36 -14.25
N LEU A 100 -16.53 -7.79 -13.05
CA LEU A 100 -15.65 -8.01 -11.91
C LEU A 100 -16.23 -9.13 -11.01
N ASP A 101 -15.51 -10.26 -10.91
CA ASP A 101 -15.93 -11.47 -10.18
C ASP A 101 -15.81 -11.37 -8.65
N SER A 102 -16.92 -11.55 -7.94
CA SER A 102 -16.98 -11.59 -6.47
C SER A 102 -17.62 -12.89 -6.01
N ILE A 103 -16.95 -13.65 -5.12
CA ILE A 103 -17.49 -14.90 -4.53
C ILE A 103 -18.87 -14.67 -3.88
N THR A 104 -19.08 -13.49 -3.28
CA THR A 104 -20.36 -13.15 -2.63
C THR A 104 -21.35 -12.46 -3.56
N GLY A 105 -20.97 -12.14 -4.80
CA GLY A 105 -21.75 -11.29 -5.70
C GLY A 105 -21.89 -9.83 -5.25
N VAL A 106 -21.16 -9.40 -4.20
CA VAL A 106 -21.23 -8.04 -3.65
C VAL A 106 -19.89 -7.32 -3.85
N GLY A 107 -19.95 -6.03 -4.18
CA GLY A 107 -18.77 -5.15 -4.22
C GLY A 107 -18.24 -4.79 -2.83
N LEU A 108 -17.00 -4.32 -2.77
CA LEU A 108 -16.28 -4.07 -1.53
C LEU A 108 -16.97 -3.03 -0.63
N THR A 109 -16.91 -3.27 0.68
CA THR A 109 -17.32 -2.30 1.70
C THR A 109 -16.29 -1.18 1.85
N VAL A 110 -16.73 -0.01 2.34
CA VAL A 110 -15.84 1.12 2.64
C VAL A 110 -14.70 0.71 3.59
N LYS A 111 -14.98 -0.16 4.59
CA LYS A 111 -13.96 -0.70 5.49
C LYS A 111 -12.92 -1.56 4.77
N GLN A 112 -13.34 -2.45 3.85
CA GLN A 112 -12.41 -3.24 3.04
C GLN A 112 -11.55 -2.34 2.16
N CYS A 113 -12.16 -1.35 1.47
CA CYS A 113 -11.40 -0.40 0.67
C CYS A 113 -10.38 0.37 1.53
N PHE A 114 -10.75 0.84 2.72
CA PHE A 114 -9.84 1.55 3.63
C PHE A 114 -8.62 0.71 4.02
N LEU A 115 -8.85 -0.56 4.36
CA LEU A 115 -7.77 -1.50 4.69
C LEU A 115 -6.88 -1.81 3.47
N LEU A 116 -7.46 -1.94 2.27
CA LEU A 116 -6.70 -2.19 1.04
C LEU A 116 -5.89 -0.95 0.59
N ILE A 117 -6.44 0.25 0.74
CA ILE A 117 -5.72 1.51 0.52
C ILE A 117 -4.54 1.61 1.47
N SER A 118 -4.78 1.40 2.78
CA SER A 118 -3.73 1.44 3.80
C SER A 118 -2.63 0.39 3.55
N ALA A 119 -3.01 -0.84 3.19
CA ALA A 119 -2.04 -1.88 2.86
C ALA A 119 -1.25 -1.54 1.58
N GLY A 120 -1.92 -0.97 0.58
CA GLY A 120 -1.30 -0.53 -0.68
C GLY A 120 -0.31 0.60 -0.44
N SER A 121 -0.70 1.67 0.25
CA SER A 121 0.18 2.80 0.54
C SER A 121 1.36 2.40 1.42
N LEU A 122 1.16 1.58 2.46
CA LEU A 122 2.27 1.04 3.26
C LEU A 122 3.21 0.15 2.43
N SER A 123 2.68 -0.55 1.42
CA SER A 123 3.52 -1.29 0.46
C SER A 123 4.30 -0.36 -0.47
N HIS A 124 3.71 0.76 -0.90
CA HIS A 124 4.41 1.79 -1.70
C HIS A 124 5.60 2.35 -0.92
N PHE A 125 5.35 2.93 0.26
CA PHE A 125 6.41 3.46 1.12
C PHE A 125 7.50 2.42 1.44
N PHE A 126 7.13 1.16 1.70
CA PHE A 126 8.11 0.09 1.91
C PHE A 126 9.02 -0.15 0.69
N LEU A 127 8.47 -0.06 -0.52
CA LEU A 127 9.21 -0.28 -1.77
C LEU A 127 10.07 0.93 -2.16
N ASP A 128 9.63 2.16 -1.88
CA ASP A 128 10.47 3.35 -2.05
C ASP A 128 11.70 3.30 -1.13
N HIS A 129 11.51 2.96 0.15
CA HIS A 129 12.63 2.80 1.08
C HIS A 129 13.56 1.64 0.69
N LEU A 130 13.02 0.57 0.07
CA LEU A 130 13.80 -0.56 -0.43
C LEU A 130 14.61 -0.23 -1.70
N PHE A 131 14.07 0.60 -2.62
CA PHE A 131 14.62 0.77 -3.96
C PHE A 131 15.07 2.19 -4.35
N GLU A 132 14.51 3.27 -3.78
CA GLU A 132 14.99 4.64 -4.01
C GLU A 132 16.15 4.99 -3.09
N GLU A 133 15.95 4.82 -1.78
CA GLU A 133 16.94 5.21 -0.78
C GLU A 133 18.16 4.29 -0.76
N ASN A 134 18.18 3.19 -1.54
CA ASN A 134 19.18 2.11 -1.49
C ASN A 134 19.40 1.57 -0.05
N GLY A 135 18.41 1.72 0.83
CA GLY A 135 18.55 1.44 2.26
C GLY A 135 19.48 2.36 3.05
N HIS A 136 19.78 3.56 2.57
CA HIS A 136 20.58 4.57 3.28
C HIS A 136 19.80 5.32 4.38
N SER A 137 18.47 5.15 4.46
CA SER A 137 17.73 5.44 5.69
C SER A 137 18.33 4.63 6.85
N THR A 138 18.67 5.31 7.95
CA THR A 138 19.23 4.69 9.16
C THR A 138 18.34 3.57 9.71
N MET A 139 17.03 3.68 9.52
CA MET A 139 16.07 2.65 9.87
C MET A 139 16.20 1.42 8.96
N TYR A 140 16.40 1.61 7.65
CA TYR A 140 16.45 0.51 6.68
C TYR A 140 17.82 -0.17 6.61
N THR A 141 18.92 0.58 6.75
CA THR A 141 20.27 -0.01 6.95
C THR A 141 20.28 -0.95 8.15
N TRP A 142 19.51 -0.61 9.19
CA TRP A 142 19.35 -1.46 10.36
C TRP A 142 18.43 -2.67 10.11
N ILE A 143 17.25 -2.49 9.50
CA ILE A 143 16.29 -3.57 9.19
C ILE A 143 16.90 -4.63 8.26
N LEU A 144 17.62 -4.21 7.20
CA LEU A 144 18.23 -5.12 6.22
C LEU A 144 19.63 -5.60 6.59
N SER A 145 20.24 -5.10 7.68
CA SER A 145 21.56 -5.55 8.09
C SER A 145 21.54 -7.07 8.33
N THR A 146 22.35 -7.80 7.57
CA THR A 146 22.57 -9.24 7.75
C THR A 146 23.44 -9.58 8.96
N GLY A 147 23.74 -8.59 9.82
CA GLY A 147 24.45 -8.77 11.09
C GLY A 147 25.97 -8.62 11.02
N TRP A 148 26.53 -8.25 9.86
CA TRP A 148 27.97 -7.96 9.74
C TRP A 148 28.26 -6.50 10.11
N TRP A 149 28.76 -6.32 11.33
CA TRP A 149 29.20 -5.04 11.89
C TRP A 149 30.62 -5.20 12.43
N GLU A 150 31.53 -4.28 12.08
CA GLU A 150 32.89 -4.23 12.66
C GLU A 150 32.89 -3.76 14.14
N GLY A 151 31.73 -3.36 14.66
CA GLY A 151 31.55 -2.88 16.04
C GLY A 151 30.17 -3.21 16.60
N ARG A 152 29.73 -2.45 17.60
CA ARG A 152 28.40 -2.66 18.22
C ARG A 152 27.30 -2.35 17.20
N ALA A 153 26.43 -3.33 16.95
CA ALA A 153 25.26 -3.15 16.09
C ALA A 153 24.43 -1.92 16.56
N PRO A 154 24.04 -1.00 15.65
CA PRO A 154 23.28 0.21 15.98
C PRO A 154 21.80 -0.12 16.22
N VAL A 155 21.52 -0.93 17.24
CA VAL A 155 20.18 -1.39 17.59
C VAL A 155 19.37 -0.23 18.18
N ASN A 156 18.40 0.26 17.42
CA ASN A 156 17.37 1.16 17.94
C ASN A 156 16.30 0.31 18.68
N PRO A 157 16.16 0.43 20.02
CA PRO A 157 15.19 -0.36 20.77
C PRO A 157 13.73 -0.04 20.38
N ASP A 158 13.44 1.19 19.96
CA ASP A 158 12.08 1.59 19.57
C ASP A 158 11.65 0.85 18.29
N ALA A 159 12.59 0.67 17.35
CA ALA A 159 12.34 -0.09 16.13
C ALA A 159 12.14 -1.60 16.41
N VAL A 160 12.87 -2.16 17.40
CA VAL A 160 12.64 -3.53 17.89
C VAL A 160 11.23 -3.69 18.47
N VAL A 161 10.78 -2.71 19.27
CA VAL A 161 9.41 -2.72 19.85
C VAL A 161 8.36 -2.60 18.75
N VAL A 162 8.52 -1.68 17.79
CA VAL A 162 7.55 -1.48 16.69
C VAL A 162 7.47 -2.71 15.79
N ILE A 163 8.60 -3.25 15.31
CA ILE A 163 8.60 -4.44 14.45
C ILE A 163 8.13 -5.67 15.23
N GLY A 164 8.57 -5.85 16.48
CA GLY A 164 8.10 -6.94 17.33
C GLY A 164 6.58 -6.91 17.55
N PHE A 165 6.01 -5.72 17.76
CA PHE A 165 4.56 -5.51 17.87
C PHE A 165 3.85 -5.83 16.54
N LEU A 166 4.34 -5.31 15.41
CA LEU A 166 3.75 -5.55 14.09
C LEU A 166 3.80 -7.04 13.70
N CYS A 167 4.93 -7.72 13.91
CA CYS A 167 5.05 -9.17 13.72
C CYS A 167 4.10 -9.94 14.63
N THR A 168 3.96 -9.53 15.90
CA THR A 168 3.02 -10.15 16.85
C THR A 168 1.57 -9.97 16.37
N CYS A 169 1.17 -8.77 15.93
CA CYS A 169 -0.15 -8.50 15.36
C CYS A 169 -0.41 -9.33 14.09
N LEU A 170 0.58 -9.48 13.20
CA LEU A 170 0.49 -10.32 12.00
C LEU A 170 0.31 -11.80 12.34
N ILE A 171 1.09 -12.33 13.29
CA ILE A 171 1.00 -13.73 13.74
C ILE A 171 -0.37 -14.00 14.41
N ILE A 172 -0.81 -13.11 15.31
CA ILE A 172 -2.13 -13.23 15.97
C ILE A 172 -3.25 -13.12 14.93
N GLY A 173 -3.17 -12.16 13.99
CA GLY A 173 -4.13 -12.00 12.90
C GLY A 173 -4.22 -13.24 12.01
N PHE A 174 -3.07 -13.81 11.63
CA PHE A 174 -3.01 -15.05 10.86
C PHE A 174 -3.65 -16.23 11.61
N ILE A 175 -3.34 -16.41 12.90
CA ILE A 175 -3.95 -17.46 13.74
C ILE A 175 -5.46 -17.25 13.88
N HIS A 176 -5.92 -16.01 13.99
CA HIS A 176 -7.35 -15.69 14.15
C HIS A 176 -8.13 -15.92 12.84
N ILE A 177 -7.55 -15.57 11.69
CA ILE A 177 -8.15 -15.78 10.37
C ILE A 177 -8.21 -17.27 10.00
N ASN A 178 -7.18 -18.05 10.31
CA ASN A 178 -7.11 -19.48 9.98
C ASN A 178 -7.74 -20.42 11.04
N ARG A 179 -8.49 -19.88 12.00
CA ARG A 179 -9.23 -20.66 13.00
C ARG A 179 -10.64 -21.08 12.54
N TYR A 180 -11.07 -20.67 11.35
CA TYR A 180 -12.39 -20.91 10.73
C TYR A 180 -12.33 -20.96 9.18
#